data_AF-A0A2J6SAW4-F1
#
_entry.id   AF-A0A2J6SAW4-F1
#
_cell.length_a   1.000
_cell.length_b   1.000
_cell.length_c   1.000
_cell.angle_alpha   90.00
_cell.angle_beta   90.00
_cell.angle_gamma   90.00
#
_symmetry.space_group_name_H-M   'P 1'
#
loop_
_entity.id
_entity.type
_entity.pdbx_description
1 polymer ?
#
loop_
_entity_poly.entity_id
_entity_poly.type
_entity_poly.pdbx_seq_one_letter_code
_entity_poly.pdbx_strand_id
1 'polypeptide(L)'
;MSSQSLYQELEEQTCPLTGHKYLQNLKNLSEIITWPSVQKSLNPTFGRRWFPNYWDSNLEKRIPGARKVIAILFRTGQSKTIETLLSEDLTDADLPLFQKGADLQSDSRDKVFMSFRTWEPGTVDHFLNQQWLVLEPSMRLDSATAINLRLEGQCALSSAFSACVEVTKDEKSTASVYRATVRPEFHGFDERSGNVYVAVKKFEQRHIDFFVKERDVLKAIQEKGISNPHLIKHLAICEEVPCIIFPWAGGGDLGEYWQRESPKTPDEFLWSLRQMVGLTDALKDLHGGKCRHGDLKPANILYFTENGVGVLKIADVGVSRVHDQATALRKGMTTTSASTKVYEGPEVNAKMPRSRRYDCWSMGCIILEFVLWLLYDFKAIESFLAVRLSEWHGYYRLITNAQNIEPLDNTEVHPAVYEAMEFLRKDPRCVGTALEALVNLVDKKLLMIKPEHRLEAVDLHQRLQVILRDAENNPSYLVKADQLAPPAPPIFSQPPLSFYSDQGSTFQ
;
A
#
# COMPACT_ATOMS: atom_id res chain seq x y z
N MET A 1 34.13 0.84 -34.18
CA MET A 1 32.92 0.95 -33.37
C MET A 1 32.12 2.15 -33.84
N SER A 2 31.02 1.99 -34.55
CA SER A 2 30.13 3.10 -34.94
C SER A 2 29.45 3.69 -33.70
N SER A 3 28.84 4.88 -33.80
CA SER A 3 27.96 5.42 -32.75
C SER A 3 26.92 4.38 -32.30
N GLN A 4 26.39 3.57 -33.23
CA GLN A 4 25.47 2.47 -32.97
C GLN A 4 25.92 1.42 -31.92
N SER A 5 27.22 1.15 -31.74
CA SER A 5 27.66 0.12 -30.77
C SER A 5 27.73 0.61 -29.32
N LEU A 6 27.84 1.92 -29.09
CA LEU A 6 27.87 2.51 -27.74
C LEU A 6 26.45 2.61 -27.12
N TYR A 7 25.40 2.64 -27.94
CA TYR A 7 24.01 2.76 -27.46
C TYR A 7 23.29 1.44 -27.25
N GLN A 8 23.83 0.32 -27.76
CA GLN A 8 23.33 -1.00 -27.37
C GLN A 8 23.53 -1.26 -25.86
N GLU A 9 24.44 -0.54 -25.21
CA GLU A 9 24.71 -0.63 -23.77
C GLU A 9 23.75 0.21 -22.90
N LEU A 10 23.01 1.17 -23.49
CA LEU A 10 21.97 1.95 -22.79
C LEU A 10 20.61 1.28 -23.02
N GLU A 11 20.38 0.16 -22.35
CA GLU A 11 19.13 -0.60 -22.48
C GLU A 11 17.91 0.28 -22.10
N GLU A 12 17.01 0.44 -23.06
CA GLU A 12 15.69 1.00 -22.82
C GLU A 12 14.83 -0.02 -22.07
N GLN A 13 14.34 0.39 -20.91
CA GLN A 13 13.39 -0.39 -20.14
C GLN A 13 12.03 0.28 -20.18
N THR A 14 10.97 -0.53 -20.11
CA THR A 14 9.60 -0.02 -19.98
C THR A 14 9.20 -0.09 -18.52
N CYS A 15 8.74 1.02 -17.97
CA CYS A 15 8.25 1.10 -16.61
C CYS A 15 7.01 0.20 -16.47
N PRO A 16 7.03 -0.86 -15.64
CA PRO A 16 5.85 -1.70 -15.43
C PRO A 16 4.67 -0.93 -14.81
N LEU A 17 4.95 0.17 -14.10
CA LEU A 17 3.93 0.99 -13.46
C LEU A 17 3.29 2.00 -14.42
N THR A 18 4.03 2.61 -15.34
CA THR A 18 3.50 3.69 -16.20
C THR A 18 3.41 3.32 -17.68
N GLY A 19 4.11 2.27 -18.12
CA GLY A 19 4.32 1.97 -19.54
C GLY A 19 5.30 2.93 -20.22
N HIS A 20 5.82 3.96 -19.52
CA HIS A 20 6.80 4.88 -20.08
C HIS A 20 8.18 4.24 -20.13
N LYS A 21 8.93 4.58 -21.18
CA LYS A 21 10.30 4.12 -21.32
C LYS A 21 11.25 4.93 -20.44
N TYR A 22 12.35 4.32 -20.02
CA TYR A 22 13.48 4.99 -19.37
C TYR A 22 14.80 4.30 -19.71
N LEU A 23 15.93 4.99 -19.53
CA LEU A 23 17.25 4.39 -19.63
C LEU A 23 17.63 3.78 -18.28
N GLN A 24 17.94 2.49 -18.27
CA GLN A 24 18.46 1.83 -17.08
C GLN A 24 19.89 2.30 -16.80
N ASN A 25 20.31 2.26 -15.53
CA ASN A 25 21.70 2.48 -15.11
C ASN A 25 22.31 3.82 -15.53
N LEU A 26 21.60 4.93 -15.30
CA LEU A 26 22.13 6.28 -15.52
C LEU A 26 23.48 6.55 -14.83
N LYS A 27 23.82 5.81 -13.77
CA LYS A 27 25.15 5.85 -13.12
C LYS A 27 26.29 5.44 -14.06
N ASN A 28 26.05 4.54 -15.01
CA ASN A 28 27.06 4.07 -15.97
C ASN A 28 27.27 5.08 -17.10
N LEU A 29 26.50 6.17 -17.17
CA LEU A 29 26.74 7.22 -18.15
C LEU A 29 28.15 7.80 -18.05
N SER A 30 28.82 7.73 -16.89
CA SER A 30 30.23 8.15 -16.77
C SER A 30 31.21 7.26 -17.51
N GLU A 31 30.88 5.98 -17.70
CA GLU A 31 31.69 5.01 -18.43
C GLU A 31 31.41 5.08 -19.93
N ILE A 32 30.15 5.35 -20.30
CA ILE A 32 29.68 5.40 -21.69
C ILE A 32 29.98 6.77 -22.33
N ILE A 33 29.70 7.86 -21.60
CA ILE A 33 29.89 9.25 -22.04
C ILE A 33 31.20 9.77 -21.47
N THR A 34 32.25 9.49 -22.23
CA THR A 34 33.63 9.91 -21.96
C THR A 34 34.08 10.87 -23.06
N TRP A 35 35.17 11.60 -22.82
CA TRP A 35 35.74 12.48 -23.84
C TRP A 35 36.02 11.75 -25.17
N PRO A 36 36.64 10.56 -25.19
CA PRO A 36 36.82 9.80 -26.43
C PRO A 36 35.52 9.46 -27.17
N SER A 37 34.44 9.11 -26.45
CA SER A 37 33.16 8.77 -27.10
C SER A 37 32.47 10.02 -27.71
N VAL A 38 32.55 11.16 -27.02
CA VAL A 38 32.07 12.46 -27.54
C VAL A 38 32.87 12.91 -28.76
N GLN A 39 34.21 12.90 -28.71
CA GLN A 39 35.06 13.29 -29.85
C GLN A 39 34.74 12.50 -31.12
N LYS A 40 34.52 11.19 -30.95
CA LYS A 40 34.22 10.29 -32.06
C LYS A 40 32.85 10.58 -32.70
N SER A 41 31.87 10.99 -31.90
CA SER A 41 30.53 11.36 -32.37
C SER A 41 30.51 12.68 -33.15
N LEU A 42 31.44 13.60 -32.83
CA LEU A 42 31.52 14.93 -33.42
C LEU A 42 32.07 14.94 -34.86
N ASN A 43 32.46 13.77 -35.38
CA ASN A 43 32.92 13.47 -36.75
C ASN A 43 33.88 14.55 -37.33
N PRO A 44 35.21 14.33 -37.29
CA PRO A 44 36.14 15.38 -37.68
C PRO A 44 35.96 15.75 -39.16
N THR A 45 35.44 16.96 -39.42
CA THR A 45 35.57 17.60 -40.73
C THR A 45 37.04 17.62 -41.13
N PHE A 46 37.34 17.56 -42.42
CA PHE A 46 38.69 17.33 -42.98
C PHE A 46 39.80 18.19 -42.32
N GLY A 47 39.49 19.43 -41.92
CA GLY A 47 40.41 20.32 -41.18
C GLY A 47 40.66 19.97 -39.72
N ARG A 48 39.69 19.37 -39.00
CA ARG A 48 39.82 18.94 -37.59
C ARG A 48 40.71 17.70 -37.41
N ARG A 49 40.99 16.97 -38.49
CA ARG A 49 41.86 15.77 -38.49
C ARG A 49 43.36 16.10 -38.48
N TRP A 50 43.72 17.32 -38.90
CA TRP A 50 45.11 17.78 -39.03
C TRP A 50 45.52 18.82 -37.97
N PHE A 51 44.56 19.38 -37.21
CA PHE A 51 44.81 20.37 -36.15
C PHE A 51 44.08 19.99 -34.85
N PRO A 52 44.73 19.21 -33.95
CA PRO A 52 44.12 18.74 -32.68
C PRO A 52 43.75 19.86 -31.70
N ASN A 53 44.34 21.04 -31.83
CA ASN A 53 44.17 22.19 -30.92
C ASN A 53 42.86 22.99 -31.16
N TYR A 54 41.95 22.50 -32.01
CA TYR A 54 40.72 23.20 -32.38
C TYR A 54 39.50 22.83 -31.52
N TRP A 55 39.64 21.89 -30.59
CA TRP A 55 38.60 21.63 -29.60
C TRP A 55 38.59 22.76 -28.58
N ASP A 56 37.41 23.27 -28.21
CA ASP A 56 37.29 24.07 -26.99
C ASP A 56 37.87 23.25 -25.83
N SER A 57 39.02 23.70 -25.32
CA SER A 57 39.73 23.06 -24.21
C SER A 57 38.88 22.92 -22.94
N ASN A 58 37.73 23.61 -22.88
CA ASN A 58 36.76 23.49 -21.80
C ASN A 58 35.66 22.46 -22.07
N LEU A 59 35.49 21.96 -23.30
CA LEU A 59 34.42 21.00 -23.63
C LEU A 59 34.58 19.70 -22.83
N GLU A 60 35.80 19.16 -22.76
CA GLU A 60 36.12 17.98 -21.95
C GLU A 60 35.75 18.17 -20.47
N LYS A 61 36.00 19.37 -19.92
CA LYS A 61 35.70 19.71 -18.53
C LYS A 61 34.21 19.85 -18.25
N ARG A 62 33.38 20.13 -19.26
CA ARG A 62 31.93 20.30 -19.13
C ARG A 62 31.15 18.97 -19.22
N ILE A 63 31.71 17.95 -19.88
CA ILE A 63 31.06 16.65 -20.07
C ILE A 63 30.54 16.03 -18.75
N PRO A 64 31.29 16.03 -17.63
CA PRO A 64 30.81 15.39 -16.40
C PRO A 64 29.48 15.95 -15.87
N GLY A 65 29.17 17.21 -16.13
CA GLY A 65 27.93 17.87 -15.72
C GLY A 65 26.79 17.78 -16.73
N ALA A 66 27.00 17.21 -17.92
CA ALA A 66 26.05 17.22 -19.03
C ALA A 66 25.83 15.81 -19.65
N ARG A 67 26.02 14.74 -18.87
CA ARG A 67 25.97 13.36 -19.41
C ARG A 67 24.56 12.97 -19.84
N LYS A 68 23.52 13.28 -19.06
CA LYS A 68 22.12 13.05 -19.44
C LYS A 68 21.76 13.86 -20.69
N VAL A 69 22.17 15.12 -20.76
CA VAL A 69 21.97 15.97 -21.96
C VAL A 69 22.65 15.34 -23.18
N ILE A 70 23.91 14.95 -23.08
CA ILE A 70 24.65 14.30 -24.17
C ILE A 70 23.99 12.98 -24.58
N ALA A 71 23.49 12.18 -23.62
CA ALA A 71 22.75 10.95 -23.91
C ALA A 71 21.50 11.21 -24.76
N ILE A 72 20.75 12.28 -24.47
CA ILE A 72 19.60 12.69 -25.28
C ILE A 72 20.06 13.09 -26.69
N LEU A 73 21.07 13.97 -26.80
CA LEU A 73 21.57 14.46 -28.09
C LEU A 73 22.07 13.33 -28.99
N PHE A 74 22.73 12.37 -28.39
CA PHE A 74 23.15 11.16 -29.06
C PHE A 74 21.98 10.34 -29.62
N ARG A 75 20.91 10.18 -28.83
CA ARG A 75 19.73 9.41 -29.22
C ARG A 75 18.90 10.10 -30.29
N THR A 76 18.82 11.43 -30.24
CA THR A 76 18.11 12.25 -31.23
C THR A 76 18.93 12.49 -32.50
N GLY A 77 20.17 11.97 -32.58
CA GLY A 77 21.07 12.16 -33.72
C GLY A 77 21.69 13.56 -33.83
N GLN A 78 21.62 14.35 -32.76
CA GLN A 78 22.06 15.75 -32.71
C GLN A 78 23.48 15.95 -32.14
N SER A 79 24.36 14.94 -32.22
CA SER A 79 25.71 15.00 -31.65
C SER A 79 26.54 16.22 -32.09
N LYS A 80 26.31 16.74 -33.30
CA LYS A 80 27.01 17.93 -33.84
C LYS A 80 26.75 19.20 -33.03
N THR A 81 25.67 19.23 -32.24
CA THR A 81 25.25 20.40 -31.45
C THR A 81 25.83 20.41 -30.03
N ILE A 82 26.51 19.33 -29.60
CA ILE A 82 27.07 19.18 -28.25
C ILE A 82 27.99 20.36 -27.91
N GLU A 83 28.88 20.73 -28.83
CA GLU A 83 29.84 21.83 -28.63
C GLU A 83 29.10 23.15 -28.35
N THR A 84 28.08 23.48 -29.16
CA THR A 84 27.28 24.69 -29.02
C THR A 84 26.47 24.70 -27.72
N LEU A 85 25.75 23.62 -27.41
CA LEU A 85 24.89 23.55 -26.23
C LEU A 85 25.69 23.56 -24.92
N LEU A 86 26.81 22.84 -24.86
CA LEU A 86 27.69 22.90 -23.69
C LEU A 86 28.37 24.26 -23.60
N SER A 87 28.61 24.99 -24.70
CA SER A 87 29.14 26.36 -24.66
C SER A 87 28.18 27.34 -24.00
N GLU A 88 26.86 27.14 -24.16
CA GLU A 88 25.78 27.83 -23.42
C GLU A 88 25.63 27.33 -21.97
N ASP A 89 26.52 26.45 -21.50
CA ASP A 89 26.54 25.90 -20.15
C ASP A 89 25.25 25.10 -19.83
N LEU A 90 24.70 24.42 -20.85
CA LEU A 90 23.61 23.46 -20.63
C LEU A 90 24.14 22.21 -19.90
N THR A 91 23.55 21.92 -18.75
CA THR A 91 23.92 20.81 -17.85
C THR A 91 22.73 19.91 -17.56
N ASP A 92 23.00 18.74 -16.98
CA ASP A 92 21.97 17.75 -16.60
C ASP A 92 20.96 18.31 -15.59
N ALA A 93 21.39 19.27 -14.77
CA ALA A 93 20.55 19.85 -13.75
C ALA A 93 19.79 21.10 -14.23
N ASP A 94 19.88 21.43 -15.52
CA ASP A 94 18.95 22.35 -16.20
C ASP A 94 17.72 21.61 -16.75
N LEU A 95 17.76 20.27 -16.85
CA LEU A 95 16.59 19.46 -17.23
C LEU A 95 15.56 19.42 -16.07
N PRO A 96 14.25 19.35 -16.35
CA PRO A 96 13.63 19.39 -17.68
C PRO A 96 13.65 20.78 -18.33
N LEU A 97 13.72 20.78 -19.67
CA LEU A 97 13.50 21.98 -20.48
C LEU A 97 12.06 22.01 -20.99
N PHE A 98 11.51 23.22 -21.07
CA PHE A 98 10.18 23.49 -21.62
C PHE A 98 10.23 24.61 -22.66
N GLN A 99 9.27 24.60 -23.58
CA GLN A 99 9.19 25.63 -24.61
C GLN A 99 8.62 26.94 -24.05
N LYS A 100 9.33 28.05 -24.29
CA LYS A 100 8.92 29.41 -23.94
C LYS A 100 9.03 30.30 -25.17
N GLY A 101 7.93 30.41 -25.91
CA GLY A 101 7.94 31.05 -27.23
C GLY A 101 8.82 30.29 -28.21
N ALA A 102 9.86 30.95 -28.75
CA ALA A 102 10.82 30.34 -29.67
C ALA A 102 12.04 29.69 -28.96
N ASP A 103 12.12 29.82 -27.63
CA ASP A 103 13.25 29.36 -26.83
C ASP A 103 12.90 28.12 -25.99
N LEU A 104 13.94 27.45 -25.49
CA LEU A 104 13.79 26.48 -24.41
C LEU A 104 14.27 27.07 -23.09
N GLN A 105 13.51 26.86 -22.02
CA GLN A 105 13.82 27.31 -20.67
C GLN A 105 13.92 26.12 -19.71
N SER A 106 14.90 26.18 -18.81
CA SER A 106 15.01 25.28 -17.65
C SER A 106 13.92 25.57 -16.63
N ASP A 107 13.22 24.53 -16.20
CA ASP A 107 12.22 24.63 -15.14
C ASP A 107 12.83 24.98 -13.78
N SER A 108 14.01 24.41 -13.51
CA SER A 108 14.65 24.49 -12.20
C SER A 108 15.52 25.74 -12.01
N ARG A 109 15.99 26.37 -13.09
CA ARG A 109 17.01 27.45 -13.01
C ARG A 109 16.70 28.74 -13.75
N ASP A 110 15.49 28.90 -14.29
CA ASP A 110 15.04 30.08 -15.07
C ASP A 110 15.99 30.44 -16.25
N LYS A 111 16.87 29.52 -16.66
CA LYS A 111 17.87 29.69 -17.71
C LYS A 111 17.26 29.44 -19.08
N VAL A 112 17.55 30.32 -20.05
CA VAL A 112 17.01 30.24 -21.42
C VAL A 112 18.12 29.91 -22.42
N PHE A 113 17.86 28.98 -23.32
CA PHE A 113 18.81 28.47 -24.30
C PHE A 113 18.38 28.86 -25.71
N MET A 114 19.20 29.68 -26.37
CA MET A 114 18.90 30.29 -27.67
C MET A 114 19.29 29.39 -28.83
N SER A 115 20.25 28.48 -28.62
CA SER A 115 20.73 27.52 -29.63
C SER A 115 19.64 26.64 -30.24
N PHE A 116 18.52 26.44 -29.54
CA PHE A 116 17.39 25.66 -30.05
C PHE A 116 16.57 26.40 -31.13
N ARG A 117 16.71 27.73 -31.28
CA ARG A 117 16.01 28.50 -32.33
C ARG A 117 16.36 28.07 -33.74
N THR A 118 17.57 27.55 -33.94
CA THR A 118 18.06 27.10 -35.25
C THR A 118 17.69 25.66 -35.56
N TRP A 119 17.03 24.97 -34.62
CA TRP A 119 16.63 23.58 -34.79
C TRP A 119 15.27 23.53 -35.50
N GLU A 120 15.06 22.47 -36.30
CA GLU A 120 13.74 22.20 -36.85
C GLU A 120 12.75 21.88 -35.72
N PRO A 121 11.49 22.35 -35.77
CA PRO A 121 10.51 22.13 -34.71
C PRO A 121 10.36 20.67 -34.29
N GLY A 122 10.29 19.74 -35.25
CA GLY A 122 10.20 18.30 -34.96
C GLY A 122 11.42 17.73 -34.24
N THR A 123 12.61 18.32 -34.42
CA THR A 123 13.82 17.94 -33.70
C THR A 123 13.79 18.44 -32.25
N VAL A 124 13.28 19.65 -32.03
CA VAL A 124 13.05 20.21 -30.69
C VAL A 124 12.06 19.33 -29.94
N ASP A 125 10.92 19.01 -30.56
CA ASP A 125 9.91 18.12 -29.97
C ASP A 125 10.49 16.74 -29.67
N HIS A 126 11.32 16.20 -30.56
CA HIS A 126 11.97 14.91 -30.32
C HIS A 126 12.93 14.98 -29.12
N PHE A 127 13.77 16.02 -29.00
CA PHE A 127 14.63 16.24 -27.83
C PHE A 127 13.82 16.37 -26.54
N LEU A 128 12.79 17.22 -26.54
CA LEU A 128 11.91 17.44 -25.39
C LEU A 128 11.17 16.18 -24.97
N ASN A 129 10.84 15.28 -25.90
CA ASN A 129 10.24 13.99 -25.56
C ASN A 129 11.28 12.97 -25.06
N GLN A 130 12.52 13.05 -25.53
CA GLN A 130 13.58 12.14 -25.13
C GLN A 130 14.17 12.45 -23.74
N GLN A 131 14.00 13.67 -23.22
CA GLN A 131 14.53 14.04 -21.90
C GLN A 131 13.96 13.18 -20.75
N TRP A 132 12.71 12.74 -20.88
CA TRP A 132 12.03 11.96 -19.85
C TRP A 132 12.62 10.57 -19.63
N LEU A 133 13.45 10.11 -20.58
CA LEU A 133 14.14 8.82 -20.49
C LEU A 133 15.35 8.85 -19.56
N VAL A 134 15.88 10.05 -19.25
CA VAL A 134 17.04 10.25 -18.38
C VAL A 134 16.72 11.00 -17.09
N LEU A 135 15.49 11.50 -16.98
CA LEU A 135 15.00 12.17 -15.78
C LEU A 135 14.52 11.14 -14.75
N GLU A 136 14.93 11.36 -13.52
CA GLU A 136 14.56 10.57 -12.35
C GLU A 136 13.50 11.34 -11.55
N PRO A 137 12.55 10.66 -10.89
CA PRO A 137 11.53 11.32 -10.09
C PRO A 137 12.18 12.02 -8.90
N SER A 138 11.77 13.25 -8.63
CA SER A 138 12.17 13.95 -7.40
C SER A 138 11.39 13.35 -6.24
N MET A 139 11.99 12.38 -5.55
CA MET A 139 11.34 11.70 -4.43
C MET A 139 12.33 11.27 -3.36
N ARG A 140 11.94 11.50 -2.10
CA ARG A 140 12.59 10.92 -0.93
C ARG A 140 11.51 10.25 -0.09
N LEU A 141 11.44 8.93 -0.16
CA LEU A 141 10.51 8.14 0.63
C LEU A 141 11.10 7.98 2.02
N ASP A 142 10.79 8.91 2.92
CA ASP A 142 11.00 8.72 4.36
C ASP A 142 9.66 8.54 5.08
N SER A 143 9.69 7.85 6.22
CA SER A 143 8.47 7.58 7.00
C SER A 143 7.96 8.80 7.77
N ALA A 144 8.79 9.85 7.91
CA ALA A 144 8.49 11.03 8.71
C ALA A 144 7.52 11.96 7.98
N THR A 145 7.63 12.12 6.66
CA THR A 145 6.79 13.04 5.89
C THR A 145 6.23 12.38 4.65
N ALA A 146 4.90 12.27 4.58
CA ALA A 146 4.24 11.82 3.36
C ALA A 146 4.29 12.94 2.31
N ILE A 147 4.64 12.60 1.06
CA ILE A 147 4.85 13.57 -0.02
C ILE A 147 3.84 13.40 -1.16
N ASN A 148 3.49 14.49 -1.83
CA ASN A 148 2.81 14.40 -3.12
C ASN A 148 3.89 14.33 -4.21
N LEU A 149 3.93 13.22 -4.93
CA LEU A 149 4.83 13.03 -6.06
C LEU A 149 4.24 13.72 -7.27
N ARG A 150 5.04 14.58 -7.87
CA ARG A 150 4.76 15.18 -9.16
C ARG A 150 5.64 14.48 -10.19
N LEU A 151 5.02 13.69 -11.08
CA LEU A 151 5.72 13.09 -12.20
C LEU A 151 5.60 13.99 -13.42
N GLU A 152 6.61 14.82 -13.64
CA GLU A 152 6.62 15.68 -14.80
C GLU A 152 6.87 14.89 -16.09
N GLY A 153 6.08 15.19 -17.12
CA GLY A 153 6.34 14.90 -18.52
C GLY A 153 6.64 13.47 -18.95
N GLN A 154 6.17 12.44 -18.23
CA GLN A 154 6.42 11.01 -18.50
C GLN A 154 7.67 10.43 -17.81
N CYS A 155 8.29 11.15 -16.87
CA CYS A 155 9.36 10.59 -16.03
C CYS A 155 8.95 9.23 -15.43
N ALA A 156 9.82 8.23 -15.55
CA ALA A 156 9.52 6.87 -15.12
C ALA A 156 9.69 6.71 -13.61
N LEU A 157 8.58 6.54 -12.89
CA LEU A 157 8.56 6.21 -11.48
C LEU A 157 9.44 4.97 -11.15
N SER A 158 9.50 4.00 -12.06
CA SER A 158 10.34 2.80 -11.88
C SER A 158 11.84 3.09 -11.82
N SER A 159 12.34 4.24 -12.25
CA SER A 159 13.76 4.55 -12.05
C SER A 159 14.14 4.67 -10.56
N ALA A 160 13.16 4.95 -9.70
CA ALA A 160 13.32 4.93 -8.24
C ALA A 160 13.33 3.51 -7.64
N PHE A 161 12.99 2.49 -8.43
CA PHE A 161 12.86 1.11 -7.98
C PHE A 161 13.83 0.18 -8.73
N SER A 162 14.62 -0.62 -8.03
CA SER A 162 15.49 -1.63 -8.67
C SER A 162 14.73 -2.88 -9.11
N ALA A 163 13.56 -3.14 -8.52
CA ALA A 163 12.64 -4.20 -8.90
C ALA A 163 11.22 -3.79 -8.56
N CYS A 164 10.23 -4.26 -9.33
CA CYS A 164 8.81 -4.02 -9.10
C CYS A 164 8.03 -5.26 -9.54
N VAL A 165 7.42 -5.97 -8.58
CA VAL A 165 6.74 -7.26 -8.80
C VAL A 165 5.30 -7.12 -8.36
N GLU A 166 4.35 -7.45 -9.23
CA GLU A 166 2.92 -7.48 -8.88
C GLU A 166 2.65 -8.63 -7.90
N VAL A 167 1.97 -8.33 -6.79
CA VAL A 167 1.69 -9.28 -5.70
C VAL A 167 0.22 -9.72 -5.71
N THR A 168 -0.70 -8.83 -6.08
CA THR A 168 -2.12 -9.15 -6.19
C THR A 168 -2.56 -9.17 -7.64
N LYS A 169 -2.97 -10.35 -8.13
CA LYS A 169 -3.62 -10.51 -9.44
C LYS A 169 -5.04 -11.06 -9.26
N ASP A 170 -5.92 -10.24 -8.70
CA ASP A 170 -7.36 -10.46 -8.84
C ASP A 170 -7.87 -9.51 -9.93
N GLU A 171 -8.21 -10.03 -11.11
CA GLU A 171 -8.74 -9.25 -12.25
C GLU A 171 -10.02 -8.46 -11.89
N LYS A 172 -10.65 -8.79 -10.77
CA LYS A 172 -11.85 -8.13 -10.23
C LYS A 172 -11.51 -7.07 -9.18
N SER A 173 -10.25 -6.94 -8.76
CA SER A 173 -9.79 -5.91 -7.83
C SER A 173 -9.88 -4.51 -8.44
N THR A 174 -10.05 -3.50 -7.59
CA THR A 174 -10.10 -2.08 -7.98
C THR A 174 -8.70 -1.51 -8.21
N ALA A 175 -7.67 -2.15 -7.64
CA ALA A 175 -6.27 -1.78 -7.74
C ALA A 175 -5.36 -3.02 -7.74
N SER A 176 -4.21 -2.89 -8.41
CA SER A 176 -3.09 -3.84 -8.32
C SER A 176 -2.07 -3.34 -7.29
N VAL A 177 -1.53 -4.26 -6.47
CA VAL A 177 -0.47 -3.94 -5.51
C VAL A 177 0.84 -4.55 -6.00
N TYR A 178 1.86 -3.71 -6.10
CA TYR A 178 3.22 -4.11 -6.45
C TYR A 178 4.14 -3.99 -5.24
N ARG A 179 5.02 -4.97 -5.05
CA ARG A 179 6.17 -4.87 -4.17
C ARG A 179 7.32 -4.27 -4.97
N ALA A 180 7.82 -3.11 -4.54
CA ALA A 180 8.94 -2.45 -5.17
C ALA A 180 10.14 -2.36 -4.23
N THR A 181 11.34 -2.59 -4.75
CA THR A 181 12.61 -2.37 -4.04
C THR A 181 13.09 -0.97 -4.32
N VAL A 182 13.15 -0.11 -3.31
CA VAL A 182 13.58 1.30 -3.47
C VAL A 182 15.09 1.37 -3.58
N ARG A 183 15.62 2.15 -4.53
CA ARG A 183 17.06 2.35 -4.63
C ARG A 183 17.55 3.31 -3.53
N PRO A 184 18.79 3.17 -3.04
CA PRO A 184 19.32 3.96 -1.92
C PRO A 184 19.18 5.48 -2.08
N GLU A 185 19.26 5.98 -3.32
CA GLU A 185 19.23 7.41 -3.61
C GLU A 185 17.86 8.06 -3.39
N PHE A 186 16.79 7.26 -3.36
CA PHE A 186 15.40 7.73 -3.29
C PHE A 186 14.76 7.50 -1.93
N HIS A 187 15.52 7.08 -0.92
CA HIS A 187 14.99 6.81 0.40
C HIS A 187 15.80 7.44 1.54
N GLY A 188 15.09 7.81 2.61
CA GLY A 188 15.72 8.35 3.82
C GLY A 188 16.10 7.29 4.86
N PHE A 189 15.90 6.00 4.58
CA PHE A 189 16.15 4.91 5.52
C PHE A 189 17.65 4.60 5.67
N ASP A 190 18.04 4.02 6.80
CA ASP A 190 19.42 3.62 7.11
C ASP A 190 19.90 2.54 6.12
N GLU A 191 21.02 2.80 5.42
CA GLU A 191 21.64 1.88 4.45
C GLU A 191 22.08 0.55 5.10
N ARG A 192 22.24 0.50 6.42
CA ARG A 192 22.59 -0.73 7.16
C ARG A 192 21.46 -1.77 7.19
N SER A 193 20.24 -1.38 6.82
CA SER A 193 19.03 -2.21 6.90
C SER A 193 18.80 -3.14 5.70
N GLY A 194 19.70 -3.13 4.71
CA GLY A 194 19.56 -3.92 3.49
C GLY A 194 18.55 -3.31 2.51
N ASN A 195 17.91 -4.14 1.68
CA ASN A 195 16.95 -3.67 0.69
C ASN A 195 15.71 -3.08 1.36
N VAL A 196 15.35 -1.85 0.97
CA VAL A 196 14.10 -1.20 1.37
C VAL A 196 12.98 -1.58 0.43
N TYR A 197 11.86 -2.06 0.97
CA TYR A 197 10.68 -2.42 0.21
C TYR A 197 9.52 -1.46 0.45
N VAL A 198 8.76 -1.16 -0.60
CA VAL A 198 7.51 -0.40 -0.54
C VAL A 198 6.40 -1.13 -1.28
N ALA A 199 5.15 -0.90 -0.87
CA ALA A 199 3.97 -1.30 -1.60
C ALA A 199 3.52 -0.15 -2.51
N VAL A 200 3.36 -0.41 -3.81
CA VAL A 200 2.78 0.54 -4.77
C VAL A 200 1.40 0.05 -5.14
N LYS A 201 0.36 0.72 -4.63
CA LYS A 201 -1.03 0.44 -4.98
C LYS A 201 -1.42 1.28 -6.19
N LYS A 202 -1.57 0.64 -7.35
CA LYS A 202 -1.87 1.30 -8.63
C LYS A 202 -3.31 1.03 -9.03
N PHE A 203 -4.01 2.08 -9.42
CA PHE A 203 -5.40 2.02 -9.88
C PHE A 203 -5.44 2.05 -11.40
N GLU A 204 -6.32 1.25 -11.98
CA GLU A 204 -6.59 1.34 -13.42
C GLU A 204 -7.41 2.60 -13.72
N GLN A 205 -7.28 3.13 -14.95
CA GLN A 205 -7.99 4.34 -15.37
C GLN A 205 -9.52 4.23 -15.17
N ARG A 206 -10.09 3.04 -15.39
CA ARG A 206 -11.54 2.78 -15.16
C ARG A 206 -11.96 2.85 -13.69
N HIS A 207 -11.02 2.81 -12.76
CA HIS A 207 -11.25 2.84 -11.31
C HIS A 207 -10.66 4.10 -10.65
N ILE A 208 -10.48 5.18 -11.41
CA ILE A 208 -9.90 6.44 -10.92
C ILE A 208 -10.71 7.05 -9.74
N ASP A 209 -12.02 6.85 -9.70
CA ASP A 209 -12.87 7.32 -8.59
C ASP A 209 -12.47 6.69 -7.25
N PHE A 210 -11.98 5.45 -7.26
CA PHE A 210 -11.46 4.78 -6.06
C PHE A 210 -10.16 5.42 -5.60
N PHE A 211 -9.24 5.71 -6.54
CA PHE A 211 -8.01 6.43 -6.25
C PHE A 211 -8.28 7.81 -5.65
N VAL A 212 -9.13 8.62 -6.30
CA VAL A 212 -9.49 9.97 -5.85
C VAL A 212 -10.02 9.93 -4.43
N LYS A 213 -10.91 8.99 -4.13
CA LYS A 213 -11.50 8.87 -2.80
C LYS A 213 -10.48 8.43 -1.74
N GLU A 214 -9.65 7.45 -2.04
CA GLU A 214 -8.60 6.98 -1.11
C GLU A 214 -7.58 8.09 -0.86
N ARG A 215 -7.13 8.76 -1.91
CA ARG A 215 -6.27 9.96 -1.85
C ARG A 215 -6.87 11.03 -0.93
N ASP A 216 -8.14 11.40 -1.14
CA ASP A 216 -8.78 12.47 -0.39
C ASP A 216 -8.91 12.12 1.11
N VAL A 217 -9.18 10.86 1.43
CA VAL A 217 -9.19 10.37 2.82
C VAL A 217 -7.81 10.44 3.44
N LEU A 218 -6.77 9.99 2.72
CA LEU A 218 -5.39 10.02 3.21
C LEU A 218 -4.88 11.46 3.41
N LYS A 219 -5.17 12.37 2.47
CA LYS A 219 -4.88 13.81 2.62
C LYS A 219 -5.62 14.40 3.82
N ALA A 220 -6.91 14.08 4.01
CA ALA A 220 -7.66 14.55 5.17
C ALA A 220 -7.12 14.01 6.51
N ILE A 221 -6.61 12.77 6.54
CA ILE A 221 -5.93 12.20 7.72
C ILE A 221 -4.64 12.98 8.02
N GLN A 222 -3.84 13.26 6.98
CA GLN A 222 -2.60 14.03 7.08
C GLN A 222 -2.84 15.48 7.54
N GLU A 223 -3.79 16.19 6.93
CA GLU A 223 -4.15 17.57 7.27
C GLU A 223 -4.65 17.71 8.71
N LYS A 224 -5.33 16.69 9.23
CA LYS A 224 -5.78 16.63 10.62
C LYS A 224 -4.68 16.24 11.61
N GLY A 225 -3.47 15.96 11.13
CA GLY A 225 -2.34 15.55 11.96
C GLY A 225 -2.54 14.19 12.64
N ILE A 226 -3.40 13.33 12.09
CA ILE A 226 -3.65 12.00 12.65
C ILE A 226 -2.43 11.13 12.35
N SER A 227 -1.71 10.75 13.40
CA SER A 227 -0.53 9.91 13.33
C SER A 227 -0.55 8.91 14.47
N ASN A 228 -0.82 7.65 14.14
CA ASN A 228 -0.89 6.55 15.12
C ASN A 228 0.02 5.38 14.67
N PRO A 229 0.79 4.74 15.57
CA PRO A 229 1.65 3.60 15.22
C PRO A 229 0.91 2.41 14.57
N HIS A 230 -0.37 2.23 14.90
CA HIS A 230 -1.25 1.18 14.40
C HIS A 230 -2.16 1.62 13.25
N LEU A 231 -1.90 2.79 12.64
CA LEU A 231 -2.54 3.23 11.41
C LEU A 231 -1.48 3.35 10.31
N ILE A 232 -1.74 2.77 9.13
CA ILE A 232 -0.80 2.89 8.03
C ILE A 232 -0.70 4.35 7.57
N LYS A 233 0.54 4.78 7.32
CA LYS A 233 0.83 6.09 6.75
C LYS A 233 1.36 5.87 5.33
N HIS A 234 0.75 6.53 4.36
CA HIS A 234 1.29 6.56 3.01
C HIS A 234 2.62 7.31 2.99
N LEU A 235 3.55 6.86 2.15
CA LEU A 235 4.83 7.55 1.91
C LEU A 235 4.66 8.58 0.81
N ALA A 236 3.90 8.25 -0.24
CA ALA A 236 3.72 9.11 -1.38
C ALA A 236 2.37 8.89 -2.09
N ILE A 237 1.87 9.96 -2.72
CA ILE A 237 0.72 9.92 -3.63
C ILE A 237 1.21 10.44 -4.99
N CYS A 238 0.94 9.70 -6.06
CA CYS A 238 1.17 10.16 -7.43
C CYS A 238 -0.17 10.35 -8.13
N GLU A 239 -0.43 11.55 -8.67
CA GLU A 239 -1.69 11.87 -9.33
C GLU A 239 -1.64 11.61 -10.84
N GLU A 240 -0.50 11.86 -11.48
CA GLU A 240 -0.31 11.64 -12.92
C GLU A 240 -0.32 10.15 -13.28
N VAL A 241 0.13 9.32 -12.34
CA VAL A 241 0.00 7.87 -12.38
C VAL A 241 -0.79 7.50 -11.14
N PRO A 242 -2.09 7.17 -11.24
CA PRO A 242 -2.98 7.04 -10.09
C PRO A 242 -2.53 5.89 -9.20
N CYS A 243 -1.63 6.20 -8.27
CA CYS A 243 -1.02 5.24 -7.40
C CYS A 243 -0.61 5.88 -6.07
N ILE A 244 -0.60 5.04 -5.05
CA ILE A 244 -0.28 5.42 -3.67
C ILE A 244 0.81 4.47 -3.20
N ILE A 245 1.88 5.02 -2.63
CA ILE A 245 3.04 4.28 -2.14
C ILE A 245 2.95 4.20 -0.62
N PHE A 246 3.04 2.99 -0.09
CA PHE A 246 3.00 2.68 1.34
C PHE A 246 4.26 1.93 1.77
N PRO A 247 4.59 1.92 3.08
CA PRO A 247 5.57 0.99 3.62
C PRO A 247 5.15 -0.46 3.32
N TRP A 248 6.11 -1.33 3.02
CA TRP A 248 5.84 -2.74 2.75
C TRP A 248 5.62 -3.53 4.06
N ALA A 249 4.51 -4.25 4.15
CA ALA A 249 4.23 -5.13 5.29
C ALA A 249 4.82 -6.52 5.04
N GLY A 250 6.08 -6.74 5.45
CA GLY A 250 6.76 -8.03 5.26
C GLY A 250 6.10 -9.23 5.96
N GLY A 251 5.25 -8.98 6.95
CA GLY A 251 4.50 -9.99 7.68
C GLY A 251 3.20 -10.47 7.02
N GLY A 252 2.76 -9.82 5.94
CA GLY A 252 1.46 -10.10 5.31
C GLY A 252 0.30 -9.38 6.00
N ASP A 253 -0.93 -9.82 5.73
CA ASP A 253 -2.11 -9.39 6.48
C ASP A 253 -2.37 -10.24 7.73
N LEU A 254 -3.35 -9.85 8.57
CA LEU A 254 -3.65 -10.54 9.83
C LEU A 254 -4.15 -11.98 9.61
N GLY A 255 -4.89 -12.22 8.54
CA GLY A 255 -5.34 -13.57 8.18
C GLY A 255 -4.17 -14.46 7.77
N GLU A 256 -3.26 -13.94 6.95
CA GLU A 256 -2.01 -14.62 6.59
C GLU A 256 -1.12 -14.86 7.83
N TYR A 257 -1.07 -13.91 8.75
CA TYR A 257 -0.35 -14.06 10.02
C TYR A 257 -0.92 -15.22 10.84
N TRP A 258 -2.24 -15.30 10.99
CA TRP A 258 -2.89 -16.38 11.73
C TRP A 258 -2.63 -17.76 11.09
N GLN A 259 -2.59 -17.84 9.76
CA GLN A 259 -2.30 -19.06 8.99
C GLN A 259 -0.89 -19.62 9.19
N ARG A 260 0.09 -18.78 9.52
CA ARG A 260 1.50 -19.20 9.66
C ARG A 260 1.76 -20.09 10.87
N GLU A 261 0.77 -20.25 11.75
CA GLU A 261 0.75 -21.13 12.93
C GLU A 261 2.05 -21.15 13.75
N SER A 262 2.10 -20.30 14.78
CA SER A 262 3.14 -20.30 15.81
C SER A 262 2.63 -20.88 17.14
N PRO A 263 3.51 -21.49 17.97
CA PRO A 263 3.17 -21.84 19.34
C PRO A 263 2.65 -20.63 20.10
N LYS A 264 1.46 -20.74 20.70
CA LYS A 264 0.86 -19.67 21.49
C LYS A 264 1.49 -19.65 22.88
N THR A 265 2.49 -18.80 23.06
CA THR A 265 3.13 -18.56 24.36
C THR A 265 2.40 -17.46 25.12
N PRO A 266 2.53 -17.35 26.46
CA PRO A 266 2.00 -16.21 27.19
C PRO A 266 2.41 -14.85 26.60
N ASP A 267 3.62 -14.74 26.06
CA ASP A 267 4.07 -13.52 25.37
C ASP A 267 3.24 -13.22 24.11
N GLU A 268 2.81 -14.24 23.37
CA GLU A 268 1.93 -14.12 22.20
C GLU A 268 0.53 -13.64 22.60
N PHE A 269 -0.01 -14.14 23.72
CA PHE A 269 -1.28 -13.64 24.29
C PHE A 269 -1.16 -12.16 24.67
N LEU A 270 -0.09 -11.79 25.37
CA LEU A 270 0.12 -10.41 25.81
C LEU A 270 0.36 -9.48 24.62
N TRP A 271 1.17 -9.91 23.64
CA TRP A 271 1.39 -9.18 22.41
C TRP A 271 0.07 -8.96 21.66
N SER A 272 -0.76 -10.00 21.51
CA SER A 272 -2.07 -9.88 20.87
C SER A 272 -2.99 -8.88 21.57
N LEU A 273 -3.01 -8.84 22.90
CA LEU A 273 -3.74 -7.81 23.66
C LEU A 273 -3.19 -6.39 23.39
N ARG A 274 -1.86 -6.23 23.35
CA ARG A 274 -1.24 -4.94 22.99
C ARG A 274 -1.62 -4.51 21.58
N GLN A 275 -1.65 -5.44 20.62
CA GLN A 275 -2.08 -5.13 19.26
C GLN A 275 -3.55 -4.71 19.21
N MET A 276 -4.46 -5.41 19.90
CA MET A 276 -5.88 -5.02 19.98
C MET A 276 -6.07 -3.62 20.60
N VAL A 277 -5.31 -3.29 21.64
CA VAL A 277 -5.30 -1.93 22.23
C VAL A 277 -4.81 -0.89 21.23
N GLY A 278 -3.73 -1.19 20.51
CA GLY A 278 -3.17 -0.30 19.48
C GLY A 278 -4.10 -0.08 18.29
N LEU A 279 -4.71 -1.14 17.77
CA LEU A 279 -5.68 -1.06 16.67
C LEU A 279 -6.91 -0.23 17.06
N THR A 280 -7.39 -0.37 18.30
CA THR A 280 -8.51 0.46 18.79
C THR A 280 -8.10 1.90 19.11
N ASP A 281 -6.84 2.15 19.43
CA ASP A 281 -6.27 3.50 19.53
C ASP A 281 -6.25 4.21 18.17
N ALA A 282 -5.77 3.53 17.13
CA ALA A 282 -5.82 4.01 15.75
C ALA A 282 -7.26 4.29 15.29
N LEU A 283 -8.21 3.42 15.65
CA LEU A 283 -9.62 3.61 15.33
C LEU A 283 -10.22 4.82 16.06
N LYS A 284 -9.88 5.00 17.34
CA LYS A 284 -10.26 6.18 18.14
C LYS A 284 -9.75 7.47 17.49
N ASP A 285 -8.49 7.52 17.07
CA ASP A 285 -7.90 8.70 16.43
C ASP A 285 -8.59 9.01 15.09
N LEU A 286 -8.83 7.98 14.28
CA LEU A 286 -9.56 8.11 13.01
C LEU A 286 -10.98 8.68 13.24
N HIS A 287 -11.69 8.15 14.23
CA HIS A 287 -13.04 8.56 14.60
C HIS A 287 -13.09 9.98 15.16
N GLY A 288 -12.10 10.38 15.97
CA GLY A 288 -11.89 11.74 16.46
C GLY A 288 -11.68 12.73 15.32
N GLY A 289 -10.97 12.31 14.28
CA GLY A 289 -10.84 13.02 13.01
C GLY A 289 -12.11 13.10 12.17
N LYS A 290 -13.27 12.60 12.65
CA LYS A 290 -14.53 12.47 11.90
C LYS A 290 -14.40 11.59 10.65
N CYS A 291 -13.38 10.74 10.61
CA CYS A 291 -13.21 9.72 9.59
C CYS A 291 -13.73 8.39 10.13
N ARG A 292 -14.11 7.48 9.23
CA ARG A 292 -14.44 6.09 9.55
C ARG A 292 -13.67 5.19 8.59
N HIS A 293 -13.41 3.96 8.99
CA HIS A 293 -12.79 2.98 8.11
C HIS A 293 -13.79 2.50 7.05
N GLY A 294 -14.87 1.85 7.52
CA GLY A 294 -16.00 1.37 6.73
C GLY A 294 -15.81 0.05 5.98
N ASP A 295 -14.66 -0.61 6.15
CA ASP A 295 -14.34 -1.95 5.59
C ASP A 295 -13.28 -2.63 6.46
N LEU A 296 -13.46 -2.62 7.78
CA LEU A 296 -12.47 -3.20 8.67
C LEU A 296 -12.61 -4.74 8.66
N LYS A 297 -11.52 -5.44 8.35
CA LYS A 297 -11.44 -6.90 8.26
C LYS A 297 -9.98 -7.35 8.43
N PRO A 298 -9.69 -8.64 8.71
CA PRO A 298 -8.31 -9.12 8.87
C PRO A 298 -7.39 -8.79 7.69
N ALA A 299 -7.89 -8.88 6.44
CA ALA A 299 -7.13 -8.52 5.25
C ALA A 299 -6.72 -7.03 5.17
N ASN A 300 -7.39 -6.14 5.92
CA ASN A 300 -7.08 -4.71 6.00
C ASN A 300 -6.28 -4.37 7.27
N ILE A 301 -5.74 -5.37 7.97
CA ILE A 301 -4.82 -5.19 9.10
C ILE A 301 -3.49 -5.84 8.71
N LEU A 302 -2.45 -5.04 8.52
CA LEU A 302 -1.17 -5.49 7.99
C LEU A 302 -0.14 -5.68 9.10
N TYR A 303 0.66 -6.75 9.00
CA TYR A 303 1.70 -7.09 9.95
C TYR A 303 3.08 -6.60 9.49
N PHE A 304 3.64 -5.66 10.24
CA PHE A 304 4.98 -5.12 10.03
C PHE A 304 5.96 -5.77 10.99
N THR A 305 6.92 -6.52 10.45
CA THR A 305 7.94 -7.26 11.22
C THR A 305 9.22 -6.47 11.45
N GLU A 306 9.28 -5.23 10.94
CA GLU A 306 10.44 -4.36 11.08
C GLU A 306 10.54 -3.87 12.54
N ASN A 307 11.66 -4.18 13.22
CA ASN A 307 12.03 -3.74 14.57
C ASN A 307 11.44 -4.54 15.77
N GLY A 308 11.64 -5.86 15.81
CA GLY A 308 11.41 -6.67 17.02
C GLY A 308 10.25 -7.65 16.86
N VAL A 309 9.31 -7.66 17.80
CA VAL A 309 8.13 -8.56 17.83
C VAL A 309 7.05 -8.21 16.79
N GLY A 310 7.24 -7.12 16.04
CA GLY A 310 6.34 -6.63 15.00
C GLY A 310 5.07 -5.92 15.51
N VAL A 311 4.39 -5.23 14.59
CA VAL A 311 3.22 -4.37 14.86
C VAL A 311 2.14 -4.54 13.79
N LEU A 312 0.88 -4.61 14.22
CA LEU A 312 -0.29 -4.63 13.35
C LEU A 312 -0.76 -3.21 13.04
N LYS A 313 -1.04 -2.89 11.77
CA LYS A 313 -1.55 -1.57 11.36
C LYS A 313 -2.80 -1.68 10.51
N ILE A 314 -3.79 -0.84 10.78
CA ILE A 314 -4.98 -0.68 9.94
C ILE A 314 -4.57 -0.05 8.61
N ALA A 315 -4.99 -0.64 7.49
CA ALA A 315 -4.73 -0.20 6.12
C ALA A 315 -6.03 -0.09 5.30
N ASP A 316 -5.97 0.45 4.08
CA ASP A 316 -7.12 0.58 3.16
C ASP A 316 -8.29 1.43 3.68
N VAL A 317 -7.96 2.55 4.32
CA VAL A 317 -8.96 3.47 4.87
C VAL A 317 -9.82 4.11 3.77
N GLY A 318 -11.15 4.12 3.96
CA GLY A 318 -12.04 5.06 3.25
C GLY A 318 -12.67 4.58 1.94
N VAL A 319 -12.42 3.35 1.49
CA VAL A 319 -12.94 2.88 0.18
C VAL A 319 -14.42 2.43 0.25
N SER A 320 -14.94 2.12 1.44
CA SER A 320 -16.28 1.57 1.75
C SER A 320 -17.45 1.94 0.82
N ARG A 321 -17.82 3.23 0.71
CA ARG A 321 -18.99 3.65 -0.10
C ARG A 321 -18.99 3.23 -1.57
N VAL A 322 -17.83 3.06 -2.21
CA VAL A 322 -17.76 2.71 -3.65
C VAL A 322 -17.67 1.20 -3.83
N HIS A 323 -17.09 0.47 -2.86
CA HIS A 323 -17.16 -0.98 -2.81
C HIS A 323 -18.61 -1.48 -2.76
N ASP A 324 -19.52 -0.81 -2.04
CA ASP A 324 -20.93 -1.19 -2.01
C ASP A 324 -21.59 -1.12 -3.40
N GLN A 325 -21.32 -0.05 -4.16
CA GLN A 325 -21.88 0.15 -5.51
C GLN A 325 -21.25 -0.82 -6.53
N ALA A 326 -19.92 -0.97 -6.52
CA ALA A 326 -19.24 -1.90 -7.42
C ALA A 326 -19.57 -3.37 -7.10
N THR A 327 -19.74 -3.73 -5.83
CA THR A 327 -20.18 -5.07 -5.41
C THR A 327 -21.64 -5.31 -5.77
N ALA A 328 -22.52 -4.30 -5.70
CA ALA A 328 -23.91 -4.41 -6.16
C ALA A 328 -24.03 -4.59 -7.68
N LEU A 329 -23.06 -4.08 -8.46
CA LEU A 329 -23.01 -4.23 -9.92
C LEU A 329 -22.42 -5.57 -10.39
N ARG A 330 -21.71 -6.31 -9.51
CA ARG A 330 -21.21 -7.66 -9.81
C ARG A 330 -22.37 -8.67 -9.76
N LYS A 331 -22.89 -9.05 -10.93
CA LYS A 331 -23.78 -10.22 -11.07
C LYS A 331 -22.98 -11.50 -10.89
N GLY A 332 -22.90 -12.00 -9.66
CA GLY A 332 -22.29 -13.29 -9.33
C GLY A 332 -21.52 -13.25 -8.01
N MET A 333 -21.71 -14.26 -7.17
CA MET A 333 -20.98 -14.43 -5.92
C MET A 333 -19.52 -14.74 -6.26
N THR A 334 -18.58 -13.87 -5.89
CA THR A 334 -17.14 -14.16 -5.96
C THR A 334 -16.58 -14.30 -4.55
N THR A 335 -15.53 -15.12 -4.40
CA THR A 335 -14.84 -15.39 -3.13
C THR A 335 -14.45 -14.10 -2.38
N THR A 336 -13.91 -13.10 -3.08
CA THR A 336 -13.53 -11.77 -2.54
C THR A 336 -14.74 -10.93 -2.07
N SER A 337 -15.91 -11.10 -2.70
CA SER A 337 -17.13 -10.35 -2.35
C SER A 337 -17.89 -10.97 -1.16
N ALA A 338 -17.81 -12.30 -1.00
CA ALA A 338 -18.37 -13.00 0.13
C ALA A 338 -17.56 -12.74 1.41
N SER A 339 -16.21 -12.74 1.33
CA SER A 339 -15.33 -12.46 2.47
C SER A 339 -15.42 -11.03 3.00
N THR A 340 -15.65 -10.04 2.12
CA THR A 340 -15.80 -8.63 2.50
C THR A 340 -17.10 -8.36 3.29
N LYS A 341 -18.18 -9.10 3.02
CA LYS A 341 -19.48 -8.87 3.67
C LYS A 341 -19.59 -9.42 5.09
N VAL A 342 -18.72 -10.36 5.48
CA VAL A 342 -18.82 -11.07 6.77
C VAL A 342 -18.70 -10.10 7.94
N TYR A 343 -17.84 -9.09 7.84
CA TYR A 343 -17.52 -8.15 8.93
C TYR A 343 -18.43 -6.92 8.95
N GLU A 344 -19.43 -6.85 8.06
CA GLU A 344 -20.32 -5.71 7.97
C GLU A 344 -21.34 -5.71 9.10
N GLY A 345 -21.63 -4.52 9.65
CA GLY A 345 -22.71 -4.35 10.62
C GLY A 345 -24.10 -4.44 9.99
N PRO A 346 -25.13 -4.87 10.76
CA PRO A 346 -26.50 -5.07 10.29
C PRO A 346 -27.17 -3.82 9.71
N GLU A 347 -26.70 -2.63 10.06
CA GLU A 347 -27.16 -1.36 9.49
C GLU A 347 -26.97 -1.26 7.97
N VAL A 348 -26.09 -2.07 7.37
CA VAL A 348 -25.91 -2.13 5.91
C VAL A 348 -27.15 -2.67 5.22
N ASN A 349 -27.69 -3.79 5.73
CA ASN A 349 -28.92 -4.38 5.19
C ASN A 349 -30.14 -3.48 5.45
N ALA A 350 -30.14 -2.76 6.58
CA ALA A 350 -31.15 -1.75 6.90
C ALA A 350 -31.07 -0.48 6.01
N LYS A 351 -30.08 -0.38 5.11
CA LYS A 351 -29.79 0.81 4.28
C LYS A 351 -29.65 2.10 5.11
N MET A 352 -29.26 1.97 6.37
CA MET A 352 -29.13 3.09 7.29
C MET A 352 -27.80 3.83 7.06
N PRO A 353 -27.72 5.12 7.44
CA PRO A 353 -26.45 5.82 7.53
C PRO A 353 -25.49 5.09 8.47
N ARG A 354 -24.42 4.51 7.91
CA ARG A 354 -23.34 3.88 8.68
C ARG A 354 -22.66 4.91 9.58
N SER A 355 -22.85 4.78 10.89
CA SER A 355 -22.14 5.58 11.90
C SER A 355 -20.71 5.05 12.09
N ARG A 356 -19.90 5.74 12.91
CA ARG A 356 -18.57 5.25 13.32
C ARG A 356 -18.64 3.94 14.13
N ARG A 357 -19.78 3.66 14.77
CA ARG A 357 -20.03 2.39 15.48
C ARG A 357 -20.12 1.18 14.54
N TYR A 358 -20.22 1.41 13.23
CA TYR A 358 -20.04 0.37 12.23
C TYR A 358 -18.65 -0.28 12.36
N ASP A 359 -17.58 0.53 12.46
CA ASP A 359 -16.23 -0.01 12.60
C ASP A 359 -16.05 -0.76 13.94
N CYS A 360 -16.81 -0.39 14.97
CA CYS A 360 -16.79 -1.08 16.28
C CYS A 360 -17.44 -2.47 16.22
N TRP A 361 -18.45 -2.67 15.35
CA TRP A 361 -18.99 -3.99 15.06
C TRP A 361 -17.92 -4.86 14.38
N SER A 362 -17.30 -4.35 13.31
CA SER A 362 -16.26 -5.07 12.58
C SER A 362 -15.06 -5.41 13.48
N MET A 363 -14.66 -4.49 14.37
CA MET A 363 -13.64 -4.77 15.38
C MET A 363 -14.08 -5.84 16.39
N GLY A 364 -15.37 -5.91 16.75
CA GLY A 364 -15.94 -6.98 17.57
C GLY A 364 -15.80 -8.36 16.92
N CYS A 365 -16.05 -8.46 15.61
CA CYS A 365 -15.80 -9.68 14.84
C CYS A 365 -14.32 -10.09 14.90
N ILE A 366 -13.41 -9.15 14.67
CA ILE A 366 -11.96 -9.40 14.65
C ILE A 366 -11.45 -9.80 16.05
N ILE A 367 -11.92 -9.15 17.12
CA ILE A 367 -11.57 -9.51 18.50
C ILE A 367 -12.05 -10.92 18.83
N LEU A 368 -13.25 -11.33 18.38
CA LEU A 368 -13.71 -12.69 18.57
C LEU A 368 -12.80 -13.70 17.87
N GLU A 369 -12.42 -13.43 16.62
CA GLU A 369 -11.49 -14.28 15.87
C GLU A 369 -10.09 -14.35 16.51
N PHE A 370 -9.58 -13.25 17.07
CA PHE A 370 -8.37 -13.28 17.90
C PHE A 370 -8.51 -14.27 19.06
N VAL A 371 -9.63 -14.26 19.79
CA VAL A 371 -9.86 -15.18 20.92
C VAL A 371 -9.92 -16.64 20.44
N LEU A 372 -10.60 -16.90 19.30
CA LEU A 372 -10.62 -18.26 18.72
C LEU A 372 -9.21 -18.72 18.35
N TRP A 373 -8.43 -17.89 17.65
CA TRP A 373 -7.07 -18.24 17.22
C TRP A 373 -6.11 -18.44 18.39
N LEU A 374 -6.23 -17.63 19.44
CA LEU A 374 -5.41 -17.74 20.64
C LEU A 374 -5.69 -19.02 21.44
N LEU A 375 -6.96 -19.43 21.54
CA LEU A 375 -7.35 -20.64 22.29
C LEU A 375 -7.27 -21.92 21.46
N TYR A 376 -7.44 -21.82 20.15
CA TYR A 376 -7.40 -22.94 19.23
C TYR A 376 -6.35 -22.66 18.17
N ASP A 377 -6.75 -22.38 16.93
CA ASP A 377 -5.87 -22.19 15.79
C ASP A 377 -6.62 -21.48 14.64
N PHE A 378 -5.98 -21.33 13.48
CA PHE A 378 -6.61 -20.77 12.30
C PHE A 378 -7.76 -21.63 11.77
N LYS A 379 -7.68 -22.97 11.92
CA LYS A 379 -8.76 -23.88 11.47
C LYS A 379 -10.05 -23.62 12.24
N ALA A 380 -9.97 -23.28 13.52
CA ALA A 380 -11.15 -22.87 14.29
C ALA A 380 -11.84 -21.64 13.70
N ILE A 381 -11.09 -20.66 13.21
CA ILE A 381 -11.66 -19.50 12.50
C ILE A 381 -12.33 -19.94 11.20
N GLU A 382 -11.68 -20.80 10.40
CA GLU A 382 -12.24 -21.31 9.14
C GLU A 382 -13.53 -22.10 9.36
N SER A 383 -13.54 -23.03 10.32
CA SER A 383 -14.73 -23.80 10.69
C SER A 383 -15.85 -22.89 11.21
N PHE A 384 -15.52 -21.91 12.05
CA PHE A 384 -16.49 -20.96 12.57
C PHE A 384 -17.09 -20.08 11.46
N LEU A 385 -16.27 -19.66 10.49
CA LEU A 385 -16.74 -18.96 9.30
C LEU A 385 -17.66 -19.87 8.46
N ALA A 386 -17.28 -21.12 8.22
CA ALA A 386 -18.05 -22.06 7.42
C ALA A 386 -19.48 -22.27 7.93
N VAL A 387 -19.67 -22.38 9.25
CA VAL A 387 -21.00 -22.53 9.87
C VAL A 387 -21.88 -21.30 9.64
N ARG A 388 -21.28 -20.11 9.61
CA ARG A 388 -21.96 -18.81 9.46
C ARG A 388 -22.26 -18.42 8.03
N LEU A 389 -21.54 -18.98 7.06
CA LEU A 389 -21.71 -18.70 5.63
C LEU A 389 -22.93 -19.41 5.01
N SER A 390 -23.66 -20.23 5.77
CA SER A 390 -24.96 -20.73 5.34
C SER A 390 -25.98 -19.59 5.10
N GLU A 391 -25.73 -18.41 5.70
CA GLU A 391 -26.56 -17.22 5.59
C GLU A 391 -25.75 -16.02 5.03
N TRP A 392 -26.41 -15.09 4.32
CA TRP A 392 -25.75 -14.01 3.56
C TRP A 392 -24.87 -13.04 4.38
N HIS A 393 -24.98 -13.03 5.70
CA HIS A 393 -24.55 -11.89 6.55
C HIS A 393 -23.57 -12.26 7.67
N GLY A 394 -23.00 -13.47 7.68
CA GLY A 394 -21.86 -13.84 8.51
C GLY A 394 -22.11 -13.78 10.03
N TYR A 395 -22.03 -12.60 10.66
CA TYR A 395 -22.21 -12.43 12.10
C TYR A 395 -23.65 -12.14 12.54
N TYR A 396 -24.56 -11.85 11.61
CA TYR A 396 -25.98 -11.62 11.90
C TYR A 396 -26.87 -12.32 10.86
N ARG A 397 -28.16 -12.39 11.17
CA ARG A 397 -29.17 -12.94 10.26
C ARG A 397 -30.52 -12.28 10.41
N LEU A 398 -31.35 -12.45 9.39
CA LEU A 398 -32.75 -12.02 9.43
C LEU A 398 -33.60 -13.08 10.13
N ILE A 399 -34.48 -12.64 11.04
CA ILE A 399 -35.35 -13.54 11.82
C ILE A 399 -36.48 -14.06 10.93
N THR A 400 -37.10 -13.19 10.12
CA THR A 400 -38.17 -13.53 9.18
C THR A 400 -38.06 -12.72 7.88
N ASN A 401 -38.77 -13.09 6.81
CA ASN A 401 -38.88 -12.27 5.59
C ASN A 401 -40.08 -11.31 5.62
N ALA A 402 -40.57 -10.93 6.80
CA ALA A 402 -41.76 -10.09 6.93
C ALA A 402 -41.49 -8.65 6.45
N GLN A 403 -42.28 -8.16 5.48
CA GLN A 403 -42.09 -6.84 4.88
C GLN A 403 -42.48 -5.65 5.78
N ASN A 404 -43.05 -5.90 6.97
CA ASN A 404 -43.63 -4.87 7.86
C ASN A 404 -42.88 -4.69 9.19
N ILE A 405 -41.66 -5.22 9.33
CA ILE A 405 -40.83 -5.05 10.52
C ILE A 405 -39.67 -4.12 10.16
N GLU A 406 -39.36 -3.18 11.04
CA GLU A 406 -38.15 -2.35 10.92
C GLU A 406 -36.93 -3.26 10.71
N PRO A 407 -36.04 -2.99 9.72
CA PRO A 407 -35.02 -3.95 9.30
C PRO A 407 -34.13 -4.45 10.44
N LEU A 408 -33.76 -3.59 11.38
CA LEU A 408 -32.94 -3.96 12.55
C LEU A 408 -33.72 -4.75 13.60
N ASP A 409 -35.02 -4.54 13.76
CA ASP A 409 -35.85 -5.30 14.70
C ASP A 409 -36.13 -6.73 14.18
N ASN A 410 -35.98 -6.94 12.88
CA ASN A 410 -36.03 -8.24 12.23
C ASN A 410 -34.63 -8.87 12.05
N THR A 411 -33.62 -8.37 12.75
CA THR A 411 -32.24 -8.86 12.66
C THR A 411 -31.77 -9.33 14.03
N GLU A 412 -31.09 -10.47 14.07
CA GLU A 412 -30.43 -10.98 15.27
C GLU A 412 -28.98 -11.35 14.98
N VAL A 413 -28.16 -11.44 16.03
CA VAL A 413 -26.81 -12.00 15.92
C VAL A 413 -26.95 -13.48 15.58
N HIS A 414 -26.13 -13.97 14.66
CA HIS A 414 -26.25 -15.32 14.15
C HIS A 414 -26.11 -16.35 15.31
N PRO A 415 -27.01 -17.35 15.46
CA PRO A 415 -27.01 -18.28 16.59
C PRO A 415 -25.67 -18.97 16.85
N ALA A 416 -24.95 -19.36 15.79
CA ALA A 416 -23.60 -19.92 15.88
C ALA A 416 -22.58 -18.98 16.57
N VAL A 417 -22.77 -17.65 16.50
CA VAL A 417 -21.90 -16.69 17.20
C VAL A 417 -22.17 -16.73 18.71
N TYR A 418 -23.44 -16.83 19.13
CA TYR A 418 -23.78 -17.02 20.55
C TYR A 418 -23.25 -18.35 21.07
N GLU A 419 -23.42 -19.43 20.30
CA GLU A 419 -22.91 -20.76 20.63
C GLU A 419 -21.38 -20.74 20.78
N ALA A 420 -20.66 -20.10 19.83
CA ALA A 420 -19.21 -19.95 19.91
C ALA A 420 -18.79 -19.20 21.19
N MET A 421 -19.42 -18.06 21.51
CA MET A 421 -19.12 -17.30 22.72
C MET A 421 -19.44 -18.08 24.01
N GLU A 422 -20.48 -18.93 23.99
CA GLU A 422 -20.80 -19.81 25.12
C GLU A 422 -19.72 -20.89 25.32
N PHE A 423 -19.25 -21.52 24.25
CA PHE A 423 -18.14 -22.48 24.33
C PHE A 423 -16.86 -21.83 24.84
N LEU A 424 -16.51 -20.64 24.33
CA LEU A 424 -15.34 -19.89 24.77
C LEU A 424 -15.40 -19.56 26.26
N ARG A 425 -16.57 -19.17 26.79
CA ARG A 425 -16.74 -18.91 28.24
C ARG A 425 -16.66 -20.16 29.10
N LYS A 426 -16.86 -21.35 28.54
CA LYS A 426 -16.73 -22.63 29.26
C LYS A 426 -15.32 -23.21 29.19
N ASP A 427 -14.46 -22.67 28.32
CA ASP A 427 -13.07 -23.13 28.22
C ASP A 427 -12.30 -22.78 29.50
N PRO A 428 -11.69 -23.77 30.20
CA PRO A 428 -10.96 -23.53 31.45
C PRO A 428 -9.83 -22.51 31.35
N ARG A 429 -9.25 -22.33 30.14
CA ARG A 429 -8.18 -21.36 29.86
C ARG A 429 -8.71 -19.93 29.74
N CYS A 430 -10.00 -19.78 29.47
CA CYS A 430 -10.71 -18.51 29.27
C CYS A 430 -11.37 -17.99 30.56
N VAL A 431 -11.95 -18.89 31.37
CA VAL A 431 -12.68 -18.52 32.60
C VAL A 431 -11.81 -17.72 33.57
N GLY A 432 -12.24 -16.52 33.93
CA GLY A 432 -11.59 -15.61 34.85
C GLY A 432 -10.36 -14.90 34.28
N THR A 433 -10.16 -14.92 32.96
CA THR A 433 -9.01 -14.32 32.28
C THR A 433 -9.39 -13.12 31.41
N ALA A 434 -8.39 -12.48 30.81
CA ALA A 434 -8.53 -11.42 29.84
C ALA A 434 -9.36 -11.89 28.63
N LEU A 435 -9.27 -13.16 28.26
CA LEU A 435 -10.04 -13.74 27.15
C LEU A 435 -11.54 -13.74 27.46
N GLU A 436 -11.95 -14.10 28.67
CA GLU A 436 -13.36 -13.99 29.06
C GLU A 436 -13.83 -12.52 29.05
N ALA A 437 -12.96 -11.60 29.49
CA ALA A 437 -13.27 -10.17 29.44
C ALA A 437 -13.46 -9.67 28.00
N LEU A 438 -12.66 -10.13 27.05
CA LEU A 438 -12.83 -9.86 25.61
C LEU A 438 -14.14 -10.42 25.08
N VAL A 439 -14.44 -11.70 25.33
CA VAL A 439 -15.70 -12.34 24.89
C VAL A 439 -16.91 -11.60 25.44
N ASN A 440 -16.87 -11.20 26.71
CA ASN A 440 -17.94 -10.43 27.34
C ASN A 440 -18.08 -9.02 26.76
N LEU A 441 -16.97 -8.39 26.36
CA LEU A 441 -16.97 -7.10 25.68
C LEU A 441 -17.60 -7.22 24.29
N VAL A 442 -17.21 -8.25 23.52
CA VAL A 442 -17.78 -8.53 22.19
C VAL A 442 -19.30 -8.71 22.29
N ASP A 443 -19.74 -9.63 23.14
CA ASP A 443 -21.15 -9.99 23.30
C ASP A 443 -22.03 -8.82 23.76
N LYS A 444 -21.59 -8.10 24.79
CA LYS A 444 -22.46 -7.12 25.48
C LYS A 444 -22.38 -5.71 24.91
N LYS A 445 -21.41 -5.44 24.03
CA LYS A 445 -21.04 -4.07 23.65
C LYS A 445 -20.56 -3.86 22.22
N LEU A 446 -20.18 -4.90 21.46
CA LEU A 446 -19.71 -4.73 20.08
C LEU A 446 -20.64 -5.38 19.05
N LEU A 447 -21.04 -6.63 19.28
CA LEU A 447 -21.99 -7.34 18.43
C LEU A 447 -23.44 -7.05 18.82
N MET A 448 -23.77 -5.76 18.97
CA MET A 448 -25.14 -5.30 19.21
C MET A 448 -25.82 -4.97 17.89
N ILE A 449 -27.03 -5.48 17.65
CA ILE A 449 -27.73 -5.21 16.38
C ILE A 449 -27.98 -3.71 16.18
N LYS A 450 -28.51 -3.04 17.21
CA LYS A 450 -28.75 -1.60 17.17
C LYS A 450 -27.45 -0.83 17.42
N PRO A 451 -26.97 0.01 16.49
CA PRO A 451 -25.71 0.72 16.63
C PRO A 451 -25.59 1.53 17.91
N GLU A 452 -26.64 2.20 18.36
CA GLU A 452 -26.68 3.02 19.57
C GLU A 452 -26.33 2.28 20.87
N HIS A 453 -26.46 0.96 20.89
CA HIS A 453 -26.07 0.12 22.02
C HIS A 453 -24.59 -0.29 21.99
N ARG A 454 -23.89 -0.06 20.86
CA ARG A 454 -22.47 -0.36 20.74
C ARG A 454 -21.63 0.75 21.38
N LEU A 455 -20.48 0.36 21.91
CA LEU A 455 -19.45 1.31 22.33
C LEU A 455 -18.94 2.12 21.15
N GLU A 456 -18.51 3.35 21.43
CA GLU A 456 -17.68 4.12 20.51
C GLU A 456 -16.22 3.69 20.64
N ALA A 457 -15.38 4.00 19.64
CA ALA A 457 -13.98 3.57 19.63
C ALA A 457 -13.19 4.09 20.83
N VAL A 458 -13.53 5.27 21.36
CA VAL A 458 -12.90 5.83 22.57
C VAL A 458 -13.16 4.97 23.80
N ASP A 459 -14.40 4.55 24.01
CA ASP A 459 -14.78 3.73 25.17
C ASP A 459 -14.28 2.29 25.02
N LEU A 460 -14.30 1.77 23.79
CA LEU A 460 -13.73 0.46 23.45
C LEU A 460 -12.23 0.43 23.76
N HIS A 461 -11.48 1.43 23.28
CA HIS A 461 -10.05 1.56 23.54
C HIS A 461 -9.77 1.64 25.05
N GLN A 462 -10.51 2.48 25.79
CA GLN A 462 -10.36 2.58 27.24
C GLN A 462 -10.62 1.23 27.95
N ARG A 463 -11.64 0.48 27.50
CA ARG A 463 -11.95 -0.83 28.09
C ARG A 463 -10.87 -1.87 27.82
N LEU A 464 -10.31 -1.91 26.61
CA LEU A 464 -9.19 -2.80 26.28
C LEU A 464 -7.90 -2.41 27.01
N GLN A 465 -7.65 -1.11 27.23
CA GLN A 465 -6.51 -0.66 28.04
C GLN A 465 -6.60 -1.17 29.49
N VAL A 466 -7.80 -1.21 30.08
CA VAL A 466 -8.00 -1.79 31.41
C VAL A 466 -7.68 -3.29 31.40
N ILE A 467 -8.22 -4.03 30.43
CA ILE A 467 -7.95 -5.48 30.29
C ILE A 467 -6.45 -5.74 30.13
N LEU A 468 -5.76 -4.99 29.28
CA LEU A 468 -4.32 -5.11 29.07
C LEU A 468 -3.55 -4.84 30.38
N ARG A 469 -3.87 -3.76 31.08
CA ARG A 469 -3.22 -3.41 32.34
C ARG A 469 -3.40 -4.49 33.40
N ASP A 470 -4.60 -5.05 33.51
CA ASP A 470 -4.85 -6.13 34.46
C ASP A 470 -4.06 -7.40 34.08
N ALA A 471 -3.91 -7.69 32.78
CA ALA A 471 -3.13 -8.82 32.27
C ALA A 471 -1.62 -8.64 32.44
N GLU A 472 -1.10 -7.42 32.28
CA GLU A 472 0.31 -7.09 32.55
C GLU A 472 0.67 -7.28 34.03
N ASN A 473 -0.26 -6.95 34.94
CA ASN A 473 -0.03 -7.03 36.38
C ASN A 473 -0.35 -8.42 36.97
N ASN A 474 -1.06 -9.27 36.24
CA ASN A 474 -1.44 -10.59 36.70
C ASN A 474 -1.34 -11.65 35.57
N PRO A 475 -0.25 -12.42 35.50
CA PRO A 475 -0.07 -13.48 34.50
C PRO A 475 -1.19 -14.53 34.51
N SER A 476 -1.79 -14.84 35.67
CA SER A 476 -2.91 -15.77 35.77
C SER A 476 -4.23 -15.21 35.20
N TYR A 477 -4.34 -13.88 35.13
CA TYR A 477 -5.44 -13.21 34.44
C TYR A 477 -5.19 -13.14 32.93
N LEU A 478 -3.95 -13.16 32.44
CA LEU A 478 -3.70 -13.15 30.99
C LEU A 478 -4.29 -14.40 30.31
N VAL A 479 -3.85 -15.58 30.76
CA VAL A 479 -4.35 -16.88 30.32
C VAL A 479 -3.96 -17.93 31.37
N LYS A 480 -4.81 -18.93 31.59
CA LYS A 480 -4.47 -20.09 32.44
C LYS A 480 -3.76 -21.15 31.61
N ALA A 481 -2.50 -20.89 31.27
CA ALA A 481 -1.69 -21.74 30.39
C ALA A 481 -1.38 -23.14 30.98
N ASP A 482 -1.58 -23.32 32.28
CA ASP A 482 -1.47 -24.59 33.00
C ASP A 482 -2.65 -25.54 32.75
N GLN A 483 -3.78 -25.03 32.26
CA GLN A 483 -4.97 -25.83 31.99
C GLN A 483 -4.84 -26.54 30.64
N LEU A 484 -5.18 -27.83 30.61
CA LEU A 484 -5.22 -28.58 29.35
C LEU A 484 -6.25 -27.98 28.40
N ALA A 485 -5.87 -27.85 27.12
CA ALA A 485 -6.79 -27.49 26.07
C ALA A 485 -7.88 -28.58 25.94
N PRO A 486 -9.18 -28.23 26.07
CA PRO A 486 -10.24 -29.18 25.77
C PRO A 486 -10.26 -29.49 24.26
N PRO A 487 -10.85 -30.62 23.85
CA PRO A 487 -11.12 -30.86 22.43
C PRO A 487 -11.91 -29.71 21.82
N ALA A 488 -11.56 -29.30 20.61
CA ALA A 488 -12.27 -28.25 19.89
C ALA A 488 -13.76 -28.64 19.73
N PRO A 489 -14.71 -27.78 20.15
CA PRO A 489 -16.13 -27.96 19.88
C PRO A 489 -16.42 -28.17 18.39
N PRO A 490 -17.51 -28.89 18.02
CA PRO A 490 -17.85 -29.16 16.64
C PRO A 490 -17.89 -27.93 15.73
N ILE A 491 -18.37 -26.79 16.25
CA ILE A 491 -18.42 -25.50 15.53
C ILE A 491 -17.03 -24.97 15.13
N PHE A 492 -15.95 -25.39 15.81
CA PHE A 492 -14.57 -25.02 15.54
C PHE A 492 -13.78 -26.16 14.85
N SER A 493 -14.43 -27.26 14.47
CA SER A 493 -13.77 -28.43 13.88
C SER A 493 -14.49 -28.95 12.63
N GLN A 494 -15.38 -28.16 12.03
CA GLN A 494 -16.04 -28.49 10.78
C GLN A 494 -15.01 -28.56 9.64
N PRO A 495 -15.12 -29.53 8.72
CA PRO A 495 -14.25 -29.57 7.55
C PRO A 495 -14.40 -28.27 6.76
N PRO A 496 -13.32 -27.74 6.17
CA PRO A 496 -13.39 -26.56 5.33
C PRO A 496 -14.42 -26.80 4.23
N LEU A 497 -15.27 -25.81 3.97
CA LEU A 497 -16.25 -25.86 2.88
C LEU A 497 -15.52 -26.25 1.59
N SER A 498 -15.92 -27.36 0.94
CA SER A 498 -15.37 -27.83 -0.34
C SER A 498 -15.51 -26.81 -1.48
N PHE A 499 -16.22 -25.72 -1.25
CA PHE A 499 -16.30 -24.55 -2.15
C PHE A 499 -15.08 -23.62 -2.08
N TYR A 500 -14.15 -23.81 -1.14
CA TYR A 500 -12.92 -23.02 -0.98
C TYR A 500 -11.63 -23.74 -1.43
N SER A 501 -11.68 -25.04 -1.76
CA SER A 501 -10.51 -25.79 -2.23
C SER A 501 -10.21 -25.64 -3.72
N ASP A 502 -11.16 -25.14 -4.51
CA ASP A 502 -10.94 -24.83 -5.92
C ASP A 502 -10.64 -23.34 -6.06
N GLN A 503 -9.37 -22.97 -5.86
CA GLN A 503 -8.59 -21.91 -6.53
C GLN A 503 -7.49 -21.38 -5.58
N GLY A 504 -6.27 -21.91 -5.72
CA GLY A 504 -5.08 -21.09 -5.45
C GLY A 504 -3.99 -21.62 -4.52
N SER A 505 -3.75 -22.92 -4.41
CA SER A 505 -2.42 -23.41 -4.01
C SER A 505 -1.44 -23.27 -5.18
N THR A 506 -0.94 -22.06 -5.42
CA THR A 506 0.31 -21.85 -6.20
C THR A 506 1.17 -20.83 -5.46
N PHE A 507 1.74 -21.27 -4.34
CA PHE A 507 2.98 -20.74 -3.81
C PHE A 507 4.01 -21.88 -3.87
N GLN A 508 4.79 -21.88 -4.96
CA GLN A 508 6.16 -22.35 -4.98
C GLN A 508 7.05 -21.15 -5.31
#